data_AF-A0A202C421-F1
#
_entry.id   AF-A0A202C421-F1
#
_cell.length_a   1.000
_cell.length_b   1.000
_cell.length_c   1.000
_cell.angle_alpha   90.00
_cell.angle_beta   90.00
_cell.angle_gamma   90.00
#
_symmetry.space_group_name_H-M   'P 1'
#
loop_
_entity.id
_entity.type
_entity.pdbx_description
1 polymer ?
#
loop_
_entity_poly.entity_id
_entity_poly.type
_entity_poly.pdbx_seq_one_letter_code
_entity_poly.pdbx_strand_id
1 'polypeptide(L)'
;MKKQDLPQDESNLKSANMTEVLYVTDENNNYTTANSIGWEAKKAALDESLALINERIEEARQNVANNTASPIFYFMELNKMDLQVLAAYVGMWQWRVKRHGKPKIFKTLSDSVLKKYADAFGISVDELKNFKG
;
A
#
# COMPACT_ATOMS: atom_id res chain seq x y z
N MET A 1 -21.04 22.90 6.21
CA MET A 1 -21.75 22.17 7.29
C MET A 1 -21.74 23.05 8.53
N LYS A 2 -22.84 23.11 9.28
CA LYS A 2 -22.86 23.88 10.54
C LYS A 2 -22.06 23.12 11.59
N LYS A 3 -21.38 23.85 12.49
CA LYS A 3 -20.56 23.28 13.58
C LYS A 3 -21.29 22.23 14.43
N GLN A 4 -22.61 22.31 14.52
CA GLN A 4 -23.45 21.45 15.35
C GLN A 4 -23.72 20.07 14.71
N ASP A 5 -23.46 19.91 13.40
CA ASP A 5 -23.67 18.66 12.66
C ASP A 5 -22.37 17.82 12.52
N LEU A 6 -21.34 18.16 13.29
CA LEU A 6 -20.04 17.45 13.26
C LEU A 6 -20.18 16.06 13.90
N PRO A 7 -19.96 14.97 13.15
CA PRO A 7 -19.96 13.63 13.71
C PRO A 7 -18.80 13.48 14.70
N GLN A 8 -19.10 12.96 15.89
CA GLN A 8 -18.14 12.74 16.98
C GLN A 8 -17.87 11.23 17.21
N ASP A 9 -18.19 10.39 16.23
CA ASP A 9 -18.06 8.94 16.34
C ASP A 9 -16.60 8.49 16.27
N GLU A 10 -16.25 7.44 17.02
CA GLU A 10 -14.85 7.02 17.20
C GLU A 10 -14.22 6.45 15.91
N SER A 11 -13.25 7.19 15.35
CA SER A 11 -12.39 6.74 14.24
C SER A 11 -11.20 5.88 14.70
N ASN A 12 -10.75 4.98 13.83
CA ASN A 12 -9.46 4.26 13.96
C ASN A 12 -8.24 5.21 13.91
N LEU A 13 -8.44 6.51 13.68
CA LEU A 13 -7.40 7.54 13.75
C LEU A 13 -7.03 7.94 15.19
N LYS A 14 -7.90 7.66 16.18
CA LYS A 14 -7.57 7.86 17.61
C LYS A 14 -6.43 6.95 18.08
N SER A 15 -6.36 5.70 17.58
CA SER A 15 -5.27 4.78 17.94
C SER A 15 -3.91 5.21 17.37
N ALA A 16 -3.89 6.09 16.37
CA ALA A 16 -2.70 6.73 15.80
C ALA A 16 -2.47 8.18 16.28
N ASN A 17 -3.27 8.68 17.24
CA ASN A 17 -3.21 10.05 17.76
C ASN A 17 -3.36 11.16 16.68
N MET A 18 -4.12 10.88 15.60
CA MET A 18 -4.36 11.81 14.51
C MET A 18 -5.81 12.32 14.54
N THR A 19 -6.01 13.63 14.48
CA THR A 19 -7.33 14.27 14.35
C THR A 19 -7.49 14.89 12.97
N GLU A 20 -8.66 14.69 12.33
CA GLU A 20 -8.96 15.27 11.02
C GLU A 20 -9.54 16.68 11.20
N VAL A 21 -8.88 17.68 10.63
CA VAL A 21 -9.32 19.09 10.67
C VAL A 21 -10.34 19.31 9.54
N LEU A 22 -11.60 19.58 9.89
CA LEU A 22 -12.65 19.92 8.93
C LEU A 22 -12.96 21.41 8.97
N TYR A 23 -13.20 22.01 7.80
CA TYR A 23 -13.74 23.36 7.69
C TYR A 23 -15.26 23.33 7.87
N VAL A 24 -15.76 24.00 8.91
CA VAL A 24 -17.18 24.17 9.23
C VAL A 24 -17.56 25.64 9.21
N THR A 25 -18.85 25.91 9.01
CA THR A 25 -19.38 27.28 9.00
C THR A 25 -20.01 27.56 10.37
N ASP A 26 -19.63 28.68 10.99
CA ASP A 26 -20.21 29.14 12.26
C ASP A 26 -21.57 29.83 12.06
N GLU A 27 -22.21 30.24 13.15
CA GLU A 27 -23.54 30.88 13.15
C GLU A 27 -23.52 32.28 12.49
N ASN A 28 -22.33 32.84 12.23
CA ASN A 28 -22.12 34.14 11.59
C ASN A 28 -21.63 34.00 10.13
N ASN A 29 -21.80 32.83 9.51
CA ASN A 29 -21.35 32.53 8.15
C ASN A 29 -19.82 32.59 7.91
N ASN A 30 -18.99 32.55 8.96
CA ASN A 30 -17.55 32.49 8.81
C ASN A 30 -17.07 31.03 8.77
N TYR A 31 -16.04 30.78 7.96
CA TYR A 31 -15.37 29.48 7.93
C TYR A 31 -14.45 29.33 9.15
N THR A 32 -14.68 28.30 9.95
CA THR A 32 -13.86 27.93 11.11
C THR A 32 -13.44 26.47 11.01
N THR A 33 -12.32 26.08 11.61
CA THR A 33 -11.84 24.70 11.62
C THR A 33 -12.31 23.98 12.88
N ALA A 34 -12.88 22.80 12.75
CA ALA A 34 -13.26 21.95 13.87
C ALA A 34 -12.78 20.52 13.65
N ASN A 35 -12.27 19.91 14.72
CA ASN A 35 -11.79 18.54 14.69
C ASN A 35 -13.00 17.59 14.69
N SER A 36 -13.11 16.76 13.65
CA SER A 36 -14.10 15.68 13.58
C SER A 36 -13.48 14.40 14.11
N ILE A 37 -14.21 13.64 14.93
CA ILE A 37 -13.71 12.38 15.48
C ILE A 37 -13.85 11.25 14.45
N GLY A 38 -14.68 11.40 13.42
CA GLY A 38 -14.81 10.44 12.32
C GLY A 38 -16.23 10.35 11.78
N TRP A 39 -16.36 9.98 10.51
CA TRP A 39 -17.65 9.59 9.91
C TRP A 39 -17.63 8.06 9.79
N GLU A 40 -18.54 7.37 10.48
CA GLU A 40 -18.60 5.89 10.50
C GLU A 40 -18.58 5.28 9.08
N ALA A 41 -19.31 5.86 8.13
CA ALA A 41 -19.28 5.43 6.73
C ALA A 41 -17.91 5.62 6.05
N LYS A 42 -17.17 6.71 6.35
CA LYS A 42 -15.80 6.89 5.84
C LYS A 42 -14.82 5.92 6.50
N LYS A 43 -15.01 5.63 7.78
CA LYS A 43 -14.23 4.65 8.54
C LYS A 43 -14.42 3.25 7.94
N ALA A 44 -15.67 2.84 7.69
CA ALA A 44 -15.99 1.56 7.07
C ALA A 44 -15.36 1.41 5.68
N ALA A 45 -15.45 2.44 4.82
CA ALA A 45 -14.84 2.40 3.49
C ALA A 45 -13.30 2.33 3.53
N LEU A 46 -12.69 2.99 4.52
CA LEU A 46 -11.23 2.94 4.73
C LEU A 46 -10.80 1.56 5.24
N ASP A 47 -11.52 1.00 6.21
CA ASP A 47 -11.24 -0.33 6.77
C ASP A 47 -11.40 -1.42 5.70
N GLU A 48 -12.44 -1.34 4.85
CA GLU A 48 -12.62 -2.23 3.70
C GLU A 48 -11.47 -2.11 2.69
N SER A 49 -11.04 -0.89 2.38
CA SER A 49 -9.92 -0.64 1.47
C SER A 49 -8.61 -1.21 2.01
N LEU A 50 -8.37 -1.11 3.32
CA LEU A 50 -7.21 -1.69 3.98
C LEU A 50 -7.27 -3.23 4.00
N ALA A 51 -8.45 -3.81 4.23
CA ALA A 51 -8.65 -5.25 4.18
C ALA A 51 -8.34 -5.83 2.80
N LEU A 52 -8.81 -5.18 1.72
CA LEU A 52 -8.52 -5.61 0.36
C LEU A 52 -7.02 -5.56 0.02
N ILE A 53 -6.31 -4.53 0.50
CA ILE A 53 -4.85 -4.44 0.33
C ILE A 53 -4.15 -5.59 1.07
N ASN A 54 -4.57 -5.89 2.29
CA ASN A 54 -4.00 -6.98 3.07
C ASN A 54 -4.27 -8.35 2.43
N GLU A 55 -5.46 -8.56 1.87
CA GLU A 55 -5.81 -9.79 1.15
C GLU A 55 -4.88 -10.00 -0.05
N ARG A 56 -4.64 -8.96 -0.85
CA ARG A 56 -3.71 -9.03 -2.00
C ARG A 56 -2.27 -9.32 -1.58
N ILE A 57 -1.81 -8.72 -0.48
CA ILE A 57 -0.47 -8.98 0.06
C ILE A 57 -0.35 -10.44 0.51
N GLU A 58 -1.37 -10.96 1.20
CA GLU A 58 -1.41 -12.34 1.67
C GLU A 58 -1.51 -13.33 0.50
N GLU A 59 -2.32 -13.05 -0.52
CA GLU A 59 -2.38 -13.85 -1.74
C GLU A 59 -1.01 -13.89 -2.44
N ALA A 60 -0.36 -12.73 -2.59
CA ALA A 60 0.98 -12.66 -3.17
C ALA A 60 2.01 -13.45 -2.35
N ARG A 61 1.90 -13.39 -1.02
CA ARG A 61 2.73 -14.16 -0.08
C ARG A 61 2.55 -15.67 -0.30
N GLN A 62 1.31 -16.14 -0.33
CA GLN A 62 0.98 -17.54 -0.59
C GLN A 62 1.43 -18.01 -1.99
N ASN A 63 1.29 -17.15 -3.00
CA ASN A 63 1.78 -17.44 -4.35
C ASN A 63 3.31 -17.62 -4.39
N VAL A 64 4.05 -16.88 -3.56
CA VAL A 64 5.50 -17.11 -3.42
C VAL A 64 5.78 -18.41 -2.69
N ALA A 65 5.07 -18.70 -1.58
CA ALA A 65 5.22 -19.96 -0.85
C ALA A 65 4.91 -21.20 -1.71
N ASN A 66 3.89 -21.10 -2.58
CA ASN A 66 3.51 -22.14 -3.53
C ASN A 66 4.36 -22.13 -4.81
N ASN A 67 5.35 -21.24 -4.92
CA ASN A 67 6.24 -21.10 -6.07
C ASN A 67 5.46 -20.91 -7.40
N THR A 68 4.33 -20.20 -7.35
CA THR A 68 3.54 -19.75 -8.51
C THR A 68 3.95 -18.34 -8.94
N ALA A 69 4.44 -17.52 -8.01
CA ALA A 69 5.00 -16.19 -8.25
C ALA A 69 6.40 -16.03 -7.61
N SER A 70 7.20 -15.09 -8.13
CA SER A 70 8.47 -14.72 -7.51
C SER A 70 8.29 -13.70 -6.38
N PRO A 71 9.27 -13.56 -5.46
CA PRO A 71 9.27 -12.53 -4.42
C PRO A 71 9.00 -11.10 -4.91
N ILE A 72 9.36 -10.76 -6.16
CA ILE A 72 9.13 -9.43 -6.74
C ILE A 72 7.66 -9.01 -6.65
N PHE A 73 6.70 -9.92 -6.88
CA PHE A 73 5.28 -9.57 -6.84
C PHE A 73 4.76 -9.36 -5.42
N TYR A 74 5.25 -10.14 -4.45
CA TYR A 74 4.93 -9.88 -3.04
C TYR A 74 5.41 -8.49 -2.62
N PHE A 75 6.69 -8.15 -2.88
CA PHE A 75 7.21 -6.84 -2.49
C PHE A 75 6.61 -5.68 -3.28
N MET A 76 6.14 -5.92 -4.51
CA MET A 76 5.37 -4.95 -5.28
C MET A 76 4.04 -4.62 -4.57
N GLU A 77 3.27 -5.62 -4.17
CA GLU A 77 2.00 -5.45 -3.44
C GLU A 77 2.23 -4.84 -2.06
N LEU A 78 3.26 -5.29 -1.33
CA LEU A 78 3.63 -4.77 -0.01
C LEU A 78 3.93 -3.26 -0.07
N ASN A 79 4.69 -2.84 -1.08
CA ASN A 79 5.02 -1.44 -1.35
C ASN A 79 3.91 -0.67 -2.09
N LYS A 80 2.74 -1.29 -2.30
CA LYS A 80 1.57 -0.68 -2.95
C LYS A 80 1.86 -0.13 -4.35
N MET A 81 2.78 -0.80 -5.05
CA MET A 81 3.16 -0.47 -6.42
C MET A 81 2.32 -1.29 -7.39
N ASP A 82 1.99 -0.69 -8.53
CA ASP A 82 1.55 -1.46 -9.70
C ASP A 82 2.75 -1.78 -10.62
N LEU A 83 2.48 -2.55 -11.68
CA LEU A 83 3.51 -2.95 -12.63
C LEU A 83 4.16 -1.76 -13.35
N GLN A 84 3.41 -0.69 -13.61
CA GLN A 84 3.88 0.51 -14.29
C GLN A 84 4.82 1.31 -13.38
N VAL A 85 4.43 1.51 -12.12
CA VAL A 85 5.24 2.16 -11.09
C VAL A 85 6.53 1.38 -10.91
N LEU A 86 6.46 0.07 -10.67
CA LEU A 86 7.66 -0.74 -10.47
C LEU A 86 8.60 -0.69 -11.69
N ALA A 87 8.05 -0.77 -12.91
CA ALA A 87 8.80 -0.64 -14.15
C ALA A 87 9.56 0.69 -14.27
N ALA A 88 8.94 1.79 -13.85
CA ALA A 88 9.58 3.10 -13.83
C ALA A 88 10.73 3.15 -12.82
N TYR A 89 10.54 2.66 -11.59
CA TYR A 89 11.58 2.62 -10.55
C TYR A 89 12.80 1.79 -10.96
N VAL A 90 12.60 0.63 -11.59
CA VAL A 90 13.72 -0.25 -11.98
C VAL A 90 14.27 0.04 -13.39
N GLY A 91 13.66 0.99 -14.11
CA GLY A 91 14.06 1.39 -15.46
C GLY A 91 13.98 0.24 -16.47
N MET A 92 12.88 -0.53 -16.45
CA MET A 92 12.67 -1.66 -17.37
C MET A 92 11.27 -1.63 -17.97
N TRP A 93 11.13 -2.14 -19.19
CA TRP A 93 9.81 -2.32 -19.80
C TRP A 93 8.89 -3.20 -18.95
N GLN A 94 7.61 -2.83 -18.87
CA GLN A 94 6.61 -3.55 -18.06
C GLN A 94 6.55 -5.05 -18.38
N TRP A 95 6.66 -5.45 -19.65
CA TRP A 95 6.66 -6.86 -20.04
C TRP A 95 7.86 -7.63 -19.45
N ARG A 96 9.00 -6.96 -19.29
CA ARG A 96 10.20 -7.56 -18.69
C ARG A 96 10.01 -7.73 -17.18
N VAL A 97 9.46 -6.72 -16.50
CA VAL A 97 9.11 -6.83 -15.08
C VAL A 97 8.08 -7.94 -14.85
N LYS A 98 7.04 -8.02 -15.69
CA LYS A 98 6.04 -9.10 -15.66
C LYS A 98 6.69 -10.48 -15.86
N ARG A 99 7.67 -10.58 -16.75
CA ARG A 99 8.44 -11.82 -16.97
C ARG A 99 9.27 -12.19 -15.75
N HIS A 100 9.91 -11.23 -15.09
CA HIS A 100 10.69 -11.44 -13.87
C HIS A 100 9.83 -11.90 -12.69
N GLY A 101 8.53 -11.59 -12.69
CA GLY A 101 7.54 -12.11 -11.74
C GLY A 101 7.39 -13.64 -11.72
N LYS A 102 7.89 -14.35 -12.74
CA LYS A 102 7.85 -15.81 -12.81
C LYS A 102 9.00 -16.44 -12.02
N PRO A 103 8.76 -17.43 -11.13
CA PRO A 103 9.79 -18.03 -10.28
C PRO A 103 11.01 -18.56 -11.04
N LYS A 104 10.78 -19.23 -12.19
CA LYS A 104 11.85 -19.79 -13.02
C LYS A 104 12.77 -18.70 -13.61
N ILE A 105 12.20 -17.55 -13.96
CA ILE A 105 12.97 -16.43 -14.53
C ILE A 105 13.68 -15.66 -13.41
N PHE A 106 13.02 -15.46 -12.28
CA PHE A 106 13.59 -14.81 -11.11
C PHE A 106 14.90 -15.46 -10.66
N LYS A 107 14.96 -16.80 -10.63
CA LYS A 107 16.15 -17.57 -10.26
C LYS A 107 17.34 -17.37 -11.21
N THR A 108 17.12 -16.87 -12.43
CA THR A 108 18.19 -16.61 -13.41
C THR A 108 18.60 -15.14 -13.48
N LEU A 109 18.01 -14.27 -12.65
CA LEU A 109 18.34 -12.85 -12.66
C LEU A 109 19.74 -12.62 -12.09
N SER A 110 20.49 -11.72 -12.72
CA SER A 110 21.77 -11.27 -12.19
C SER A 110 21.58 -10.42 -10.93
N ASP A 111 22.62 -10.38 -10.10
CA ASP A 111 22.63 -9.54 -8.90
C ASP A 111 22.42 -8.07 -9.22
N SER A 112 22.90 -7.59 -10.37
CA SER A 112 22.66 -6.23 -10.84
C SER A 112 21.17 -5.93 -11.11
N VAL A 113 20.41 -6.91 -11.58
CA VAL A 113 18.96 -6.77 -11.79
C VAL A 113 18.22 -6.87 -10.46
N LEU A 114 18.59 -7.84 -9.61
CA LEU A 114 18.00 -8.01 -8.29
C LEU A 114 18.21 -6.79 -7.41
N LYS A 115 19.38 -6.15 -7.50
CA LYS A 115 19.69 -4.92 -6.78
C LYS A 115 18.73 -3.79 -7.13
N LYS A 116 18.36 -3.61 -8.41
CA LYS A 116 17.37 -2.58 -8.79
C LYS A 116 16.01 -2.79 -8.12
N TYR A 117 15.57 -4.04 -8.00
CA TYR A 117 14.34 -4.37 -7.27
C TYR A 117 14.49 -4.14 -5.78
N ALA A 118 15.58 -4.62 -5.19
CA ALA A 118 15.86 -4.45 -3.76
C ALA A 118 15.92 -2.97 -3.36
N ASP A 119 16.62 -2.14 -4.16
CA ASP A 119 16.69 -0.69 -3.99
C ASP A 119 15.29 -0.04 -4.10
N ALA A 120 14.47 -0.47 -5.07
CA ALA A 120 13.10 0.04 -5.24
C ALA A 120 12.16 -0.33 -4.08
N PHE A 121 12.41 -1.47 -3.42
CA PHE A 121 11.63 -1.95 -2.28
C PHE A 121 12.20 -1.54 -0.92
N GLY A 122 13.39 -0.93 -0.89
CA GLY A 122 14.07 -0.54 0.35
C GLY A 122 14.57 -1.73 1.19
N ILE A 123 14.90 -2.86 0.55
CA ILE A 123 15.39 -4.09 1.20
C ILE A 123 16.76 -4.50 0.64
N SER A 124 17.38 -5.50 1.25
CA SER A 124 18.59 -6.13 0.73
C SER A 124 18.28 -7.13 -0.40
N VAL A 125 19.27 -7.39 -1.25
CA VAL A 125 19.18 -8.45 -2.27
C VAL A 125 19.00 -9.82 -1.62
N ASP A 126 19.58 -10.05 -0.44
CA ASP A 126 19.47 -11.32 0.27
C ASP A 126 18.06 -11.54 0.82
N GLU A 127 17.41 -10.51 1.36
CA GLU A 127 15.99 -10.59 1.76
C GLU A 127 15.11 -10.90 0.55
N LEU A 128 15.33 -10.24 -0.59
CA LEU A 128 14.57 -10.49 -1.81
C LEU A 128 14.74 -11.92 -2.33
N LYS A 129 15.96 -12.47 -2.27
CA LYS A 129 16.27 -13.83 -2.74
C LYS A 129 15.74 -14.92 -1.80
N ASN A 130 15.80 -14.68 -0.49
CA ASN A 130 15.48 -15.68 0.52
C ASN A 130 14.05 -15.59 1.04
N PHE A 131 13.26 -14.65 0.55
CA PHE A 131 11.84 -14.58 0.84
C PHE A 131 11.10 -15.81 0.29
N LYS A 132 10.41 -16.54 1.17
CA LYS A 132 9.73 -17.82 0.86
C LYS A 132 8.21 -17.74 0.96
N GLY A 133 7.65 -16.53 1.12
CA GLY A 133 6.26 -16.36 1.51
C GLY A 133 6.09 -16.53 3.01
#